data_AF-A0A6P0M112-F1
#
_entry.id   AF-A0A6P0M112-F1
#
_cell.length_a   1.000
_cell.length_b   1.000
_cell.length_c   1.000
_cell.angle_alpha   90.00
_cell.angle_beta   90.00
_cell.angle_gamma   90.00
#
_symmetry.space_group_name_H-M   'P 1'
#
loop_
_entity.id
_entity.type
_entity.pdbx_description
1 polymer ?
#
loop_
_entity_poly.entity_id
_entity_poly.type
_entity_poly.pdbx_seq_one_letter_code
_entity_poly.pdbx_strand_id
1 'polypeptide(L)'
;MQFVNGLHFRNLRGDVFGGLTAAIVALPLALAFGVSSGAGAIHGLYGAVFVGLFAALFGGTPSQISGPTGPMTVVMATVFTALVAKNPENGLAMAFTVVMLGGIFQILFGVSKRRYT
;
A
#
# COMPACT_ATOMS: atom_id res chain seq x y z
N MET A 1 -13.29 19.60 9.47
CA MET A 1 -12.69 18.64 8.50
C MET A 1 -12.74 17.27 9.15
N GLN A 2 -13.49 16.32 8.60
CA GLN A 2 -13.51 14.96 9.14
C GLN A 2 -12.20 14.28 8.73
N PHE A 3 -11.36 13.93 9.71
CA PHE A 3 -10.05 13.32 9.46
C PHE A 3 -10.14 11.88 8.96
N VAL A 4 -11.25 11.19 9.29
CA VAL A 4 -11.54 9.84 8.83
C VAL A 4 -12.88 9.84 8.12
N ASN A 5 -12.89 9.35 6.88
CA ASN A 5 -14.07 9.30 6.02
C ASN A 5 -14.77 7.95 6.19
N GLY A 6 -16.10 7.95 6.31
CA GLY A 6 -16.91 6.73 6.23
C GLY A 6 -16.90 5.82 7.47
N LEU A 7 -16.15 6.12 8.53
CA LEU A 7 -16.23 5.34 9.78
C LEU A 7 -17.50 5.66 10.56
N HIS A 8 -18.43 4.69 10.60
CA HIS A 8 -19.62 4.71 11.46
C HIS A 8 -20.08 3.29 11.80
N PHE A 9 -20.86 3.13 12.86
CA PHE A 9 -21.37 1.81 13.28
C PHE A 9 -22.69 1.38 12.62
N ARG A 10 -23.20 2.15 11.65
CA ARG A 10 -24.49 1.87 10.98
C ARG A 10 -24.46 0.67 10.03
N ASN A 11 -23.27 0.25 9.58
CA ASN A 11 -23.10 -0.86 8.63
C ASN A 11 -22.17 -1.98 9.16
N LEU A 12 -22.10 -2.16 10.48
CA LEU A 12 -21.11 -3.04 11.11
C LEU A 12 -21.08 -4.46 10.52
N ARG A 13 -22.25 -5.04 10.23
CA ARG A 13 -22.35 -6.36 9.60
C ARG A 13 -21.71 -6.34 8.20
N GLY A 14 -22.07 -5.38 7.35
CA GLY A 14 -21.53 -5.25 6.01
C GLY A 14 -20.01 -5.00 6.01
N ASP A 15 -19.55 -4.16 6.92
CA ASP A 15 -18.14 -3.80 7.04
C ASP A 15 -17.28 -4.99 7.51
N VAL A 16 -17.78 -5.79 8.47
CA VAL A 16 -17.07 -7.01 8.92
C VAL A 16 -17.03 -8.08 7.84
N PHE A 17 -18.16 -8.40 7.19
CA PHE A 17 -18.17 -9.41 6.13
C PHE A 17 -17.38 -8.97 4.89
N GLY A 18 -17.47 -7.68 4.52
CA GLY A 18 -16.70 -7.08 3.44
C GLY A 18 -15.21 -7.12 3.74
N GLY A 19 -14.79 -6.69 4.94
CA GLY A 19 -13.39 -6.71 5.37
C GLY A 19 -12.81 -8.12 5.43
N LEU A 20 -13.56 -9.11 5.93
CA LEU A 20 -13.13 -10.50 5.96
C LEU A 20 -12.95 -11.08 4.55
N THR A 21 -13.91 -10.84 3.66
CA THR A 21 -13.83 -11.29 2.26
C THR A 21 -12.64 -10.64 1.56
N ALA A 22 -12.44 -9.33 1.76
CA ALA A 22 -11.30 -8.60 1.24
C ALA A 22 -9.98 -9.17 1.75
N ALA A 23 -9.87 -9.48 3.05
CA ALA A 23 -8.67 -10.05 3.64
C ALA A 23 -8.33 -11.42 3.04
N ILE A 24 -9.33 -12.29 2.85
CA ILE A 24 -9.15 -13.62 2.24
C ILE A 24 -8.61 -13.50 0.81
N VAL A 25 -9.11 -12.55 0.02
CA VAL A 25 -8.64 -12.31 -1.35
C VAL A 25 -7.26 -11.64 -1.38
N ALA A 26 -7.01 -10.69 -0.48
CA ALA A 26 -5.78 -9.91 -0.44
C ALA A 26 -4.57 -10.72 0.03
N LEU A 27 -4.75 -11.68 0.94
CA LEU A 27 -3.66 -12.49 1.51
C LEU A 27 -2.83 -13.21 0.44
N PRO A 28 -3.39 -14.05 -0.46
CA PRO A 28 -2.60 -14.73 -1.48
C PRO A 28 -1.97 -13.74 -2.48
N LEU A 29 -2.66 -12.66 -2.84
CA LEU A 29 -2.15 -11.62 -3.73
C LEU A 29 -0.93 -10.91 -3.12
N ALA A 30 -1.00 -10.56 -1.84
CA ALA A 30 0.09 -9.90 -1.13
C ALA A 30 1.34 -10.77 -1.06
N LEU A 31 1.19 -12.07 -0.79
CA LEU A 31 2.30 -13.01 -0.78
C LEU A 31 2.91 -13.17 -2.19
N ALA A 32 2.07 -13.34 -3.22
CA ALA A 32 2.52 -13.47 -4.60
C ALA A 32 3.29 -12.23 -5.07
N PHE A 33 2.74 -11.04 -4.83
CA PHE A 33 3.39 -9.77 -5.18
C PHE A 33 4.66 -9.51 -4.36
N GLY A 34 4.69 -9.90 -3.08
CA GLY A 34 5.91 -9.85 -2.28
C GLY A 34 7.05 -10.66 -2.90
N VAL A 35 6.76 -11.90 -3.32
CA VAL A 35 7.75 -12.76 -3.99
C VAL A 35 8.13 -12.21 -5.37
N SER A 36 7.16 -11.84 -6.20
CA SER A 36 7.41 -11.35 -7.56
C SER A 36 8.16 -10.01 -7.62
N SER A 37 8.08 -9.19 -6.58
CA SER A 37 8.86 -7.95 -6.47
C SER A 37 10.34 -8.16 -6.11
N GLY A 38 10.73 -9.38 -5.72
CA GLY A 38 12.07 -9.66 -5.19
C GLY A 38 12.28 -9.29 -3.72
N ALA A 39 11.31 -8.63 -3.07
CA ALA A 39 11.39 -8.29 -1.64
C ALA A 39 11.13 -9.51 -0.72
N GLY A 40 10.37 -10.50 -1.20
CA GLY A 40 9.97 -11.68 -0.43
C GLY A 40 8.55 -11.58 0.12
N ALA A 41 7.94 -12.74 0.39
CA ALA A 41 6.52 -12.86 0.72
C ALA A 41 6.12 -12.06 1.97
N ILE A 42 6.96 -12.06 3.01
CA ILE A 42 6.69 -11.38 4.27
C ILE A 42 6.58 -9.86 4.10
N HIS A 43 7.40 -9.27 3.22
CA HIS A 43 7.35 -7.84 2.93
C HIS A 43 6.09 -7.45 2.16
N GLY A 44 5.61 -8.33 1.26
CA GLY A 44 4.31 -8.16 0.61
C GLY A 44 3.15 -8.16 1.60
N LEU A 45 3.19 -9.06 2.59
CA LEU A 45 2.19 -9.13 3.66
C LEU A 45 2.21 -7.88 4.54
N TYR A 46 3.39 -7.42 4.98
CA TYR A 46 3.51 -6.17 5.74
C TYR A 46 3.01 -4.98 4.93
N GLY A 47 3.37 -4.91 3.64
CA GLY A 47 2.86 -3.90 2.73
C GLY A 47 1.34 -3.87 2.68
N ALA A 48 0.68 -5.01 2.52
CA ALA A 48 -0.78 -5.09 2.49
C ALA A 48 -1.44 -4.62 3.80
N VAL A 49 -0.90 -5.04 4.95
CA VAL A 49 -1.45 -4.66 6.26
C VAL A 49 -1.31 -3.16 6.51
N PHE A 50 -0.09 -2.61 6.37
CA PHE A 50 0.15 -1.20 6.68
C PHE A 50 -0.50 -0.27 5.65
N VAL A 51 -0.36 -0.55 4.35
CA VAL A 51 -0.99 0.27 3.31
C VAL A 51 -2.51 0.22 3.44
N GLY A 52 -3.09 -0.96 3.70
CA GLY A 52 -4.52 -1.12 3.94
C GLY A 52 -5.01 -0.30 5.13
N LEU A 53 -4.33 -0.40 6.27
CA LEU A 53 -4.68 0.34 7.49
C LEU A 53 -4.61 1.86 7.28
N PHE A 54 -3.48 2.36 6.80
CA PHE A 54 -3.29 3.81 6.65
C PHE A 54 -4.20 4.40 5.58
N ALA A 55 -4.39 3.71 4.45
CA ALA A 55 -5.30 4.17 3.41
C ALA A 55 -6.77 4.12 3.84
N ALA A 56 -7.19 3.13 4.64
CA ALA A 56 -8.54 3.07 5.16
C ALA A 56 -8.83 4.22 6.16
N LEU A 57 -7.86 4.59 7.00
CA LEU A 57 -8.03 5.66 7.99
C LEU A 57 -7.92 7.07 7.38
N PHE A 58 -6.97 7.30 6.49
CA PHE A 58 -6.66 8.62 5.94
C PHE A 58 -7.12 8.83 4.49
N GLY A 59 -7.73 7.81 3.88
CA GLY A 59 -8.23 7.84 2.52
C GLY A 59 -9.53 8.63 2.35
N GLY A 60 -9.88 8.88 1.09
CA GLY A 60 -11.08 9.63 0.71
C GLY A 60 -12.30 8.77 0.39
N THR A 61 -12.14 7.44 0.28
CA THR A 61 -13.15 6.52 -0.26
C THR A 61 -13.48 5.43 0.77
N PRO A 62 -14.69 5.41 1.35
CA PRO A 62 -15.06 4.50 2.46
C PRO A 62 -14.88 2.99 2.18
N SER A 63 -15.11 2.54 0.95
CA SER A 63 -15.05 1.13 0.56
C SER A 63 -13.74 0.73 -0.12
N GLN A 64 -12.73 1.60 -0.10
CA GLN A 64 -11.45 1.33 -0.77
C GLN A 64 -10.63 0.28 -0.01
N ILE A 65 -10.16 -0.73 -0.74
CA ILE A 65 -9.19 -1.71 -0.26
C ILE A 65 -7.83 -1.35 -0.87
N SER A 66 -6.82 -1.19 -0.03
CA SER A 66 -5.48 -0.78 -0.44
C SER A 66 -4.44 -1.82 -0.06
N GLY A 67 -3.44 -2.01 -0.92
CA GLY A 67 -2.38 -2.99 -0.75
C GLY A 67 -1.42 -3.02 -1.94
N PRO A 68 -0.45 -3.94 -1.98
CA PRO A 68 0.41 -4.12 -3.14
C PRO A 68 -0.41 -4.52 -4.37
N THR A 69 -0.08 -3.94 -5.52
CA THR A 69 -0.76 -4.20 -6.80
C THR A 69 0.21 -4.72 -7.85
N GLY A 70 -0.29 -5.33 -8.92
CA GLY A 70 0.54 -5.79 -10.05
C GLY A 70 1.48 -4.70 -10.58
N PRO A 71 0.99 -3.51 -10.96
CA PRO A 71 1.86 -2.43 -11.44
C PRO A 71 2.92 -2.00 -10.43
N MET A 72 2.57 -1.86 -9.15
CA MET A 72 3.55 -1.51 -8.09
C MET A 72 4.61 -2.61 -7.91
N THR A 73 4.20 -3.87 -8.04
CA THR A 73 5.09 -5.04 -7.95
C THR A 73 6.12 -5.05 -9.07
N VAL A 74 5.68 -4.78 -10.31
CA VAL A 74 6.57 -4.69 -11.48
C VAL A 74 7.58 -3.55 -11.29
N VAL A 75 7.14 -2.38 -10.83
CA VAL A 75 8.04 -1.25 -10.53
C VAL A 75 9.01 -1.60 -9.41
N MET A 76 8.57 -2.27 -8.34
CA MET A 76 9.52 -2.67 -7.30
C MET A 76 10.51 -3.71 -7.78
N ALA A 77 10.11 -4.68 -8.61
CA ALA A 77 11.05 -5.64 -9.19
C ALA A 77 12.19 -4.94 -9.96
N THR A 78 11.87 -3.92 -10.76
CA THR A 78 12.89 -3.16 -11.49
C THR A 78 13.76 -2.30 -10.57
N VAL A 79 13.18 -1.66 -9.56
CA VAL A 79 13.91 -0.87 -8.56
C VAL A 79 14.86 -1.74 -7.74
N PHE A 80 14.38 -2.88 -7.23
CA PHE A 80 15.19 -3.85 -6.48
C PHE A 80 16.36 -4.34 -7.33
N THR A 81 16.08 -4.79 -8.55
CA THR A 81 17.12 -5.28 -9.46
C THR A 81 18.17 -4.20 -9.73
N ALA A 82 17.75 -2.96 -9.98
CA ALA A 82 18.68 -1.87 -10.28
C ALA A 82 19.50 -1.41 -9.07
N LEU A 83 18.91 -1.37 -7.87
CA LEU A 83 19.57 -0.83 -6.67
C LEU A 83 20.44 -1.86 -5.96
N VAL A 84 19.98 -3.12 -5.87
CA VAL A 84 20.77 -4.20 -5.26
C VAL A 84 21.98 -4.53 -6.14
N ALA A 85 21.85 -4.49 -7.47
CA ALA A 85 22.99 -4.70 -8.36
C ALA A 85 24.06 -3.59 -8.22
N LYS A 86 23.66 -2.35 -7.92
CA LYS A 86 24.59 -1.22 -7.76
C LYS A 86 25.20 -1.15 -6.35
N ASN A 87 24.44 -1.50 -5.32
CA ASN A 87 24.88 -1.43 -3.92
C ASN A 87 24.35 -2.67 -3.17
N PRO A 88 25.07 -3.80 -3.19
CA PRO A 88 24.59 -5.05 -2.59
C PRO A 88 24.29 -4.97 -1.10
N GLU A 89 25.08 -4.20 -0.33
CA GLU A 89 24.86 -4.06 1.12
C GLU A 89 23.65 -3.20 1.49
N ASN A 90 23.33 -2.17 0.70
CA ASN A 90 22.34 -1.14 1.05
C ASN A 90 21.15 -1.07 0.09
N GLY A 91 21.18 -1.79 -1.03
CA GLY A 91 20.22 -1.67 -2.12
C GLY A 91 18.79 -1.97 -1.70
N LEU A 92 18.59 -2.89 -0.74
CA LEU A 92 17.28 -3.19 -0.16
C LEU A 92 16.74 -2.02 0.67
N ALA A 93 17.56 -1.41 1.53
CA ALA A 93 17.18 -0.22 2.29
C ALA A 93 16.89 0.97 1.36
N MET A 94 17.66 1.12 0.28
CA MET A 94 17.42 2.14 -0.74
C MET A 94 16.10 1.91 -1.48
N ALA A 95 15.76 0.66 -1.82
CA ALA A 95 14.48 0.33 -2.45
C ALA A 95 13.29 0.69 -1.55
N PHE A 96 13.35 0.39 -0.24
CA PHE A 96 12.32 0.84 0.70
C PHE A 96 12.25 2.37 0.83
N THR A 97 13.39 3.05 0.74
CA THR A 97 13.42 4.52 0.72
C THR A 97 12.67 5.08 -0.50
N VAL A 98 12.75 4.44 -1.67
CA VAL A 98 11.96 4.82 -2.86
C VAL A 98 10.45 4.70 -2.59
N VAL A 99 10.01 3.66 -1.87
CA VAL A 99 8.60 3.50 -1.47
C VAL A 99 8.16 4.66 -0.56
N MET A 100 8.99 5.02 0.42
CA MET A 100 8.72 6.15 1.32
C MET A 100 8.63 7.48 0.56
N LEU A 101 9.53 7.71 -0.39
CA LEU A 101 9.48 8.89 -1.27
C LEU A 101 8.21 8.92 -2.12
N GLY A 102 7.77 7.78 -2.65
CA GLY A 102 6.50 7.65 -3.35
C GLY A 102 5.31 8.08 -2.49
N GLY A 103 5.27 7.66 -1.23
CA GLY A 103 4.24 8.10 -0.26
C GLY A 103 4.29 9.60 0.02
N ILE A 104 5.48 10.18 0.17
CA ILE A 104 5.65 11.63 0.34
C ILE A 104 5.11 12.38 -0.88
N PHE A 105 5.43 11.94 -2.10
CA PHE A 105 4.91 12.56 -3.31
C PHE A 105 3.38 12.45 -3.40
N GLN A 106 2.79 11.32 -3.03
CA GLN A 106 1.33 11.16 -2.96
C GLN A 106 0.68 12.16 -2.00
N ILE A 107 1.27 12.35 -0.82
CA ILE A 107 0.80 13.33 0.17
C ILE A 107 0.91 14.75 -0.38
N LEU A 108 2.04 15.12 -0.99
CA LEU A 108 2.26 16.44 -1.58
C LEU A 108 1.25 16.74 -2.69
N PHE A 109 0.96 15.78 -3.58
CA PHE A 109 -0.06 15.92 -4.61
C PHE A 109 -1.46 16.06 -4.02
N GLY A 110 -1.78 15.28 -2.98
CA GLY A 110 -3.05 15.40 -2.25
C GLY A 110 -3.26 16.78 -1.62
N VAL A 111 -2.23 17.34 -0.99
CA VAL A 111 -2.27 18.67 -0.37
C VAL A 111 -2.35 19.79 -1.41
N SER A 112 -1.56 19.70 -2.50
CA SER A 112 -1.55 20.71 -3.55
C SER A 112 -2.90 20.82 -4.28
N LYS A 113 -3.52 19.68 -4.62
CA LYS A 113 -4.80 19.66 -5.32
C LYS A 113 -5.95 20.23 -4.48
N ARG A 114 -5.88 20.12 -3.15
CA ARG A 114 -6.91 20.62 -2.23
C ARG A 114 -7.00 22.15 -2.15
N ARG A 115 -6.06 22.89 -2.76
CA ARG A 115 -6.07 24.37 -2.80
C ARG A 115 -6.81 24.97 -4.00
N TYR A 116 -7.24 24.18 -4.99
CA TYR A 116 -7.82 24.67 -6.24
C TYR A 116 -9.35 24.44 -6.39
N THR A 117 -10.04 24.05 -5.32
CA THR A 117 -11.50 23.90 -5.23
C THR A 117 -11.97 24.42 -3.88
#